data_AF-F4HLI2-F1
#
_entry.id   AF-F4HLI2-F1
#
_cell.length_a   1.000
_cell.length_b   1.000
_cell.length_c   1.000
_cell.angle_alpha   90.00
_cell.angle_beta   90.00
_cell.angle_gamma   90.00
#
_symmetry.space_group_name_H-M   'P 1'
#
loop_
_entity.id
_entity.type
_entity.pdbx_description
1 polymer ?
#
loop_
_entity_poly.entity_id
_entity_poly.type
_entity_poly.pdbx_seq_one_letter_code
_entity_poly.pdbx_strand_id
1 'polypeptide(L)'
;MLEIFSFMFFTGGGLVMLFIAAFSVTWPQRIAAIIGALGYGILGFLVVESMSMDLRKRKKVDKNMILGITLGSFALNYYALASYLNNYFVPLLLVGPGLLLGLWIFFKGK
;
A
#
# COMPACT_ATOMS: atom_id res chain seq x y z
N MET A 1 6.31 -15.42 6.82
CA MET A 1 4.87 -15.46 7.21
C MET A 1 4.28 -14.06 7.17
N LEU A 2 4.75 -13.14 8.01
CA LEU A 2 4.31 -11.74 7.99
C LEU A 2 4.64 -11.02 6.67
N GLU A 3 5.74 -11.36 5.99
CA GLU A 3 5.99 -10.80 4.65
C GLU A 3 4.90 -11.22 3.65
N ILE A 4 4.37 -12.45 3.75
CA ILE A 4 3.34 -12.96 2.83
C ILE A 4 2.02 -12.21 3.07
N PHE A 5 1.69 -11.97 4.34
CA PHE A 5 0.56 -11.11 4.69
C PHE A 5 0.76 -9.69 4.16
N SER A 6 1.94 -9.08 4.34
CA SER A 6 2.24 -7.76 3.76
C SER A 6 2.04 -7.73 2.25
N PHE A 7 2.51 -8.76 1.54
CA PHE A 7 2.29 -8.88 0.11
C PHE A 7 0.80 -8.96 -0.24
N MET A 8 0.03 -9.81 0.45
CA MET A 8 -1.41 -9.95 0.21
C MET A 8 -2.18 -8.65 0.48
N PHE A 9 -1.87 -7.93 1.56
CA PHE A 9 -2.54 -6.67 1.88
C PHE A 9 -2.16 -5.53 0.93
N PHE A 10 -0.88 -5.41 0.56
CA PHE A 10 -0.46 -4.38 -0.40
C PHE A 10 -1.00 -4.67 -1.81
N THR A 11 -0.84 -5.89 -2.32
CA THR A 11 -1.34 -6.23 -3.66
C THR A 11 -2.86 -6.27 -3.73
N GLY A 12 -3.52 -6.87 -2.74
CA GLY A 12 -4.98 -6.87 -2.63
C GLY A 12 -5.55 -5.47 -2.49
N GLY A 13 -4.96 -4.63 -1.63
CA GLY A 13 -5.30 -3.21 -1.54
C GLY A 13 -5.09 -2.48 -2.87
N GLY A 14 -3.98 -2.74 -3.57
CA GLY A 14 -3.69 -2.15 -4.88
C GLY A 14 -4.73 -2.52 -5.94
N LEU A 15 -5.17 -3.78 -5.98
CA LEU A 15 -6.24 -4.24 -6.87
C LEU A 15 -7.59 -3.56 -6.58
N VAL A 16 -7.94 -3.39 -5.30
CA VAL A 16 -9.15 -2.65 -4.90
C VAL A 16 -9.08 -1.20 -5.39
N MET A 17 -7.90 -0.59 -5.38
CA MET A 17 -7.70 0.78 -5.85
C MET A 17 -7.78 0.88 -7.36
N LEU A 18 -7.26 -0.11 -8.10
CA LEU A 18 -7.47 -0.18 -9.56
C LEU A 18 -8.96 -0.36 -9.91
N PHE A 19 -9.69 -1.14 -9.12
CA PHE A 19 -11.15 -1.23 -9.25
C PHE A 19 -11.81 0.14 -9.05
N ILE A 20 -11.48 0.86 -7.98
CA ILE A 20 -12.02 2.21 -7.75
C ILE A 20 -11.62 3.17 -8.87
N ALA A 21 -10.38 3.11 -9.35
CA ALA A 21 -9.93 3.93 -10.47
C ALA A 21 -10.74 3.67 -11.75
N ALA A 22 -11.11 2.41 -12.01
CA ALA A 22 -11.92 2.06 -13.18
C ALA A 22 -13.38 2.55 -13.06
N PHE A 23 -13.95 2.51 -11.86
CA PHE A 23 -15.39 2.72 -11.63
C PHE A 23 -15.77 4.01 -10.91
N SER A 24 -14.82 4.85 -10.48
CA SER A 24 -15.16 6.12 -9.81
C SER A 24 -15.78 7.12 -10.77
N VAL A 25 -16.73 7.93 -10.27
CA VAL A 25 -17.41 8.94 -11.07
C VAL A 25 -16.58 10.22 -11.18
N THR A 26 -15.84 10.56 -10.13
CA THR A 26 -15.07 11.82 -10.09
C THR A 26 -13.60 11.61 -10.44
N TRP A 27 -13.02 12.58 -11.15
CA TRP A 27 -11.60 12.61 -11.49
C TRP A 27 -10.66 12.58 -10.28
N PRO A 28 -10.91 13.32 -9.19
CA PRO A 28 -10.04 13.29 -8.01
C PRO A 28 -9.95 11.90 -7.36
N GLN A 29 -11.06 11.16 -7.29
CA GLN A 29 -11.08 9.78 -6.78
C GLN A 29 -10.24 8.86 -7.66
N ARG A 30 -10.39 9.00 -8.99
CA ARG A 30 -9.66 8.23 -10.01
C ARG A 30 -8.15 8.40 -9.86
N ILE A 31 -7.70 9.66 -9.81
CA ILE A 31 -6.27 9.98 -9.71
C ILE A 31 -5.71 9.50 -8.37
N ALA A 32 -6.41 9.75 -7.26
CA ALA A 32 -5.99 9.28 -5.94
C ALA A 32 -5.88 7.75 -5.90
N ALA A 33 -6.85 7.03 -6.49
CA ALA A 33 -6.85 5.58 -6.55
C ALA A 33 -5.72 5.03 -7.44
N ILE A 34 -5.41 5.66 -8.59
CA ILE A 34 -4.28 5.25 -9.44
C ILE A 34 -2.96 5.43 -8.71
N ILE A 35 -2.72 6.60 -8.11
CA ILE A 35 -1.46 6.87 -7.39
C ILE A 35 -1.35 5.94 -6.18
N GLY A 36 -2.45 5.73 -5.46
CA GLY A 36 -2.51 4.83 -4.32
C GLY A 36 -2.28 3.35 -4.70
N ALA A 37 -2.79 2.90 -5.84
CA ALA A 37 -2.54 1.58 -6.41
C ALA A 37 -1.06 1.39 -6.78
N LEU A 38 -0.45 2.39 -7.42
CA LEU A 38 0.97 2.38 -7.73
C LEU A 38 1.83 2.31 -6.47
N GLY A 39 1.50 3.11 -5.45
CA GLY A 39 2.20 3.09 -4.18
C GLY A 39 2.14 1.74 -3.48
N TYR A 40 0.96 1.10 -3.46
CA TYR A 40 0.79 -0.25 -2.95
C TYR A 40 1.46 -1.33 -3.82
N GLY A 41 1.48 -1.16 -5.13
CA GLY A 41 2.24 -2.02 -6.04
C GLY A 41 3.73 -1.97 -5.76
N ILE A 42 4.29 -0.77 -5.55
CA ILE A 42 5.70 -0.57 -5.17
C ILE A 42 6.00 -1.25 -3.83
N LEU A 43 5.16 -1.04 -2.81
CA LEU A 43 5.33 -1.70 -1.50
C LEU A 43 5.23 -3.23 -1.61
N GLY A 44 4.28 -3.74 -2.39
CA GLY A 44 4.15 -5.17 -2.67
C GLY A 44 5.41 -5.74 -3.33
N PHE A 45 5.96 -5.03 -4.32
CA PHE A 45 7.19 -5.45 -4.99
C PHE A 45 8.40 -5.43 -4.04
N LEU A 46 8.55 -4.38 -3.22
CA LEU A 46 9.61 -4.30 -2.20
C LEU A 46 9.53 -5.43 -1.18
N VAL A 47 8.31 -5.84 -0.80
CA VAL A 47 8.09 -6.99 0.08
C VAL A 47 8.53 -8.29 -0.60
N VAL A 48 8.20 -8.50 -1.89
CA VAL A 48 8.68 -9.67 -2.64
C VAL A 48 10.20 -9.67 -2.78
N GLU A 49 10.81 -8.52 -3.10
CA GLU A 49 12.28 -8.39 -3.14
C GLU A 49 12.90 -8.80 -1.80
N SER A 50 12.26 -8.48 -0.67
CA SER A 50 12.75 -8.85 0.67
C SER A 50 12.65 -10.35 0.99
N MET A 51 11.72 -11.07 0.36
CA MET A 51 11.60 -12.53 0.48
C MET A 51 12.62 -13.28 -0.38
N SER A 52 13.04 -12.68 -1.50
CA SER A 52 14.00 -13.30 -2.42
C SER A 52 15.41 -13.26 -1.82
N MET A 53 15.96 -14.44 -1.49
CA MET A 53 17.27 -14.59 -0.85
C MET A 53 18.42 -13.98 -1.66
N ASP A 54 18.32 -13.98 -3.00
CA ASP A 54 19.36 -13.45 -3.89
C ASP A 54 19.41 -11.92 -3.94
N LEU A 55 18.25 -11.26 -3.81
CA LEU A 55 18.15 -9.80 -3.85
C LEU A 55 18.41 -9.15 -2.48
N ARG A 56 18.11 -9.88 -1.38
CA ARG A 56 18.30 -9.41 0.00
C ARG A 56 19.75 -9.00 0.33
N LYS A 57 20.75 -9.61 -0.31
CA LYS A 57 22.17 -9.29 -0.09
C LYS A 57 22.67 -8.04 -0.82
N ARG A 58 21.91 -7.51 -1.81
CA ARG A 58 22.41 -6.49 -2.73
C ARG A 58 21.87 -5.08 -2.51
N LYS A 59 20.75 -4.91 -1.79
CA LYS A 59 20.03 -3.63 -1.74
C LYS A 59 19.69 -3.20 -0.31
N LYS A 60 20.38 -2.16 0.18
CA LYS A 60 19.94 -1.38 1.35
C LYS A 60 18.79 -0.49 0.89
N VAL A 61 17.55 -0.95 0.99
CA VAL A 61 16.40 -0.09 0.76
C VAL A 61 16.29 0.88 1.93
N ASP A 62 16.19 2.18 1.62
CA ASP A 62 16.10 3.22 2.65
C ASP A 62 14.77 3.12 3.40
N LYS A 63 14.84 2.98 4.73
CA LYS A 63 13.68 2.83 5.61
C LYS A 63 12.78 4.06 5.56
N ASN A 64 13.36 5.25 5.42
CA ASN A 64 12.61 6.50 5.32
C ASN A 64 11.79 6.56 4.02
N MET A 65 12.32 5.98 2.93
CA MET A 65 11.60 5.86 1.67
C MET A 65 10.40 4.91 1.80
N ILE A 66 10.57 3.75 2.44
CA ILE A 66 9.47 2.80 2.68
C ILE A 66 8.37 3.45 3.52
N LEU A 67 8.74 4.17 4.58
CA LEU A 67 7.80 4.87 5.44
C LEU A 67 7.03 5.96 4.67
N GLY A 68 7.74 6.78 3.89
CA GLY A 68 7.14 7.83 3.07
C GLY A 68 6.15 7.27 2.06
N ILE A 69 6.52 6.19 1.35
CA ILE A 69 5.63 5.52 0.40
C ILE A 69 4.43 4.91 1.14
N THR A 70 4.63 4.29 2.30
CA THR A 70 3.54 3.70 3.10
C THR A 70 2.52 4.76 3.52
N LEU A 71 2.98 5.87 4.11
CA LEU A 71 2.10 6.94 4.59
C LEU A 71 1.39 7.65 3.43
N GLY A 72 2.12 7.98 2.37
CA GLY A 72 1.55 8.61 1.18
C GLY A 72 0.51 7.72 0.50
N SER A 73 0.84 6.43 0.31
CA SER A 73 -0.11 5.47 -0.27
C SER A 73 -1.31 5.26 0.62
N PHE A 74 -1.12 5.12 1.94
CA PHE A 74 -2.21 4.98 2.89
C PHE A 74 -3.17 6.17 2.83
N ALA A 75 -2.66 7.41 2.85
CA ALA A 75 -3.49 8.60 2.82
C ALA A 75 -4.31 8.69 1.52
N LEU A 76 -3.68 8.42 0.37
CA LEU A 76 -4.36 8.44 -0.93
C LEU A 76 -5.39 7.33 -1.08
N ASN A 77 -5.04 6.11 -0.64
CA ASN A 77 -5.94 4.95 -0.65
C ASN A 77 -7.13 5.15 0.29
N TYR A 78 -6.87 5.65 1.49
CA TYR A 78 -7.92 5.98 2.47
C TYR A 78 -8.87 7.04 1.91
N TYR A 79 -8.33 8.13 1.34
CA TYR A 79 -9.14 9.17 0.73
C TYR A 79 -9.99 8.65 -0.43
N ALA A 80 -9.38 7.90 -1.36
CA ALA A 80 -10.07 7.35 -2.51
C ALA A 80 -11.22 6.43 -2.09
N LEU A 81 -10.96 5.53 -1.14
CA LEU A 81 -11.98 4.58 -0.66
C LEU A 81 -13.06 5.25 0.18
N ALA A 82 -12.69 6.20 1.04
CA ALA A 82 -13.63 6.95 1.87
C ALA A 82 -14.58 7.79 1.02
N SER A 83 -14.02 8.47 0.01
CA SER A 83 -14.79 9.28 -0.93
C SER A 83 -15.66 8.43 -1.86
N TYR A 84 -15.18 7.25 -2.27
CA TYR A 84 -15.94 6.35 -3.13
C TYR A 84 -17.12 5.69 -2.41
N LEU A 85 -16.90 5.22 -1.17
CA LEU A 85 -17.92 4.53 -0.37
C LEU A 85 -18.79 5.47 0.46
N ASN A 86 -18.46 6.77 0.51
CA ASN A 86 -19.04 7.74 1.45
C ASN A 86 -19.02 7.23 2.91
N ASN A 87 -17.98 6.50 3.28
CA ASN A 87 -17.83 5.86 4.60
C ASN A 87 -16.38 5.90 5.05
N TYR A 88 -16.13 6.32 6.29
CA TYR A 88 -14.78 6.46 6.86
C TYR A 88 -14.26 5.21 7.57
N PHE A 89 -15.15 4.31 7.98
CA PHE A 89 -14.78 3.12 8.77
C PHE A 89 -14.30 1.96 7.89
N VAL A 90 -14.98 1.72 6.77
CA VAL A 90 -14.63 0.64 5.82
C VAL A 90 -13.21 0.81 5.24
N PRO A 91 -12.77 2.02 4.83
CA PRO A 91 -11.39 2.27 4.42
C PRO A 91 -10.36 1.92 5.50
N LEU A 92 -10.66 2.24 6.77
CA LEU A 92 -9.74 1.96 7.86
C LEU A 92 -9.53 0.45 8.05
N LEU A 93 -10.58 -0.35 7.94
CA LEU A 93 -10.49 -1.81 8.04
C LEU A 93 -9.74 -2.45 6.89
N LEU A 94 -9.93 -1.95 5.66
CA LEU A 94 -9.34 -2.54 4.46
C LEU A 94 -7.89 -2.11 4.22
N VAL A 95 -7.58 -0.84 4.50
CA VAL A 95 -6.31 -0.19 4.17
C VAL A 95 -5.41 -0.07 5.43
N GLY A 96 -6.01 -0.06 6.62
CA GLY A 96 -5.30 0.04 7.91
C GLY A 96 -4.34 -1.11 8.21
N PRO A 97 -4.65 -2.39 7.93
CA PRO A 97 -3.68 -3.47 8.07
C PRO A 97 -2.41 -3.24 7.24
N GLY A 98 -2.54 -2.68 6.03
CA GLY A 98 -1.39 -2.30 5.20
C GLY A 98 -0.50 -1.23 5.85
N LEU A 99 -1.11 -0.23 6.52
CA LEU A 99 -0.36 0.78 7.28
C LEU A 99 0.42 0.17 8.44
N LEU A 100 -0.23 -0.69 9.24
CA LEU A 100 0.41 -1.37 10.37
C LEU A 100 1.60 -2.22 9.91
N LEU A 101 1.45 -2.90 8.76
CA LEU A 101 2.51 -3.72 8.18
C LEU A 101 3.68 -2.88 7.65
N GLY A 102 3.40 -1.75 6.99
CA GLY A 102 4.46 -0.84 6.54
C GLY A 102 5.22 -0.18 7.69
N LEU A 103 4.52 0.21 8.76
CA LEU A 103 5.15 0.66 10.01
C LEU A 103 6.00 -0.43 10.65
N TRP A 104 5.50 -1.67 10.70
CA TRP A 104 6.26 -2.78 11.24
C TRP A 104 7.54 -3.08 10.44
N ILE A 105 7.49 -3.00 9.11
CA ILE A 105 8.66 -3.13 8.24
C ILE A 105 9.70 -2.03 8.56
N PHE A 106 9.24 -0.80 8.79
CA PHE A 106 10.11 0.32 9.21
C PHE A 106 10.81 0.03 10.55
N PHE A 107 10.07 -0.41 11.58
CA PHE A 107 10.65 -0.72 12.89
C PHE A 107 11.55 -1.96 12.91
N LYS A 108 11.27 -2.96 12.07
CA LYS A 108 12.04 -4.21 12.00
C LYS A 108 13.32 -4.09 11.17
N GLY A 109 13.38 -3.15 10.23
CA GLY A 109 14.64 -2.82 9.56
C GLY A 109 15.67 -2.36 10.60
N LYS A 110 16.64 -3.20 10.94
CA LYS A 110 17.93 -2.80 11.56
C LYS A 110 18.95 -2.62 10.45
#